data_AF-A0A2Z3YME9-F1
#
_entry.id   AF-A0A2Z3YME9-F1
#
_cell.length_a   1.000
_cell.length_b   1.000
_cell.length_c   1.000
_cell.angle_alpha   90.00
_cell.angle_beta   90.00
_cell.angle_gamma   90.00
#
_symmetry.space_group_name_H-M   'P 1'
#
loop_
_entity.id
_entity.type
_entity.pdbx_description
1 polymer ?
#
loop_
_entity_poly.entity_id
_entity_poly.type
_entity_poly.pdbx_seq_one_letter_code
_entity_poly.pdbx_strand_id
1 'polypeptide(L)'
;MVTRVGKPVSPRTFRQVHAHKLIFDRIRREGIDITEDAGLVDSVCSARKQCNGNGWEDAARKLCQLIRAGDLGALEKLLTSTDQSSHQVLTLSPFMTRYSTPEITAETRRATRGKTLYG
;
A
#
# COMPACT_ATOMS: atom_id res chain seq x y z
N MET A 1 -23.61 -15.36 17.79
CA MET A 1 -23.64 -14.28 16.79
C MET A 1 -22.24 -14.13 16.21
N VAL A 2 -22.00 -14.59 14.98
CA VAL A 2 -20.71 -14.38 14.28
C VAL A 2 -21.00 -13.60 13.00
N THR A 3 -21.23 -12.30 13.13
CA THR A 3 -21.31 -11.39 11.99
C THR A 3 -19.89 -10.87 11.70
N ARG A 4 -19.16 -11.59 10.85
CA ARG A 4 -18.06 -11.00 10.07
C ARG A 4 -18.25 -11.39 8.61
N VAL A 5 -19.30 -10.85 7.99
CA VAL A 5 -19.37 -10.80 6.52
C VAL A 5 -18.43 -9.69 6.09
N GLY A 6 -17.13 -9.99 6.05
CA GLY A 6 -16.15 -9.13 5.40
C GLY A 6 -16.43 -9.16 3.89
N LYS A 7 -16.52 -7.98 3.26
CA LYS A 7 -16.67 -7.92 1.80
C LYS A 7 -15.52 -8.71 1.15
N PRO A 8 -15.79 -9.54 0.13
CA PRO A 8 -14.73 -10.31 -0.53
C PRO A 8 -13.65 -9.38 -1.08
N VAL A 9 -12.42 -9.59 -0.65
CA VAL A 9 -11.24 -8.81 -1.08
C VAL A 9 -10.61 -9.54 -2.26
N SER A 10 -10.37 -8.82 -3.36
CA SER A 10 -9.77 -9.46 -4.54
C SER A 10 -8.37 -10.02 -4.22
N PRO A 11 -7.94 -11.14 -4.84
CA PRO A 11 -6.60 -11.71 -4.61
C PRO A 11 -5.46 -10.74 -4.91
N ARG A 12 -5.70 -9.72 -5.75
CA ARG A 12 -4.76 -8.63 -6.00
C ARG A 12 -4.64 -7.70 -4.79
N THR A 13 -5.76 -7.23 -4.26
CA THR A 13 -5.80 -6.32 -3.10
C THR A 13 -5.20 -7.00 -1.87
N PHE A 14 -5.51 -8.28 -1.64
CA PHE A 14 -4.91 -9.05 -0.56
C PHE A 14 -3.38 -9.15 -0.68
N ARG A 15 -2.86 -9.40 -1.90
CA ARG A 15 -1.42 -9.40 -2.18
C ARG A 15 -0.77 -8.05 -1.89
N GLN A 16 -1.39 -6.96 -2.35
CA GLN A 16 -0.85 -5.61 -2.12
C GLN A 16 -0.80 -5.28 -0.64
N VAL A 17 -1.90 -5.47 0.09
CA VAL A 17 -1.98 -5.24 1.54
C VAL A 17 -0.93 -6.06 2.29
N HIS A 18 -0.75 -7.34 1.93
CA HIS A 18 0.24 -8.18 2.57
C HIS A 18 1.68 -7.73 2.26
N ALA A 19 1.98 -7.37 1.02
CA ALA A 19 3.27 -6.82 0.64
C ALA A 19 3.57 -5.52 1.39
N HIS A 20 2.59 -4.61 1.51
CA HIS A 20 2.74 -3.37 2.26
C HIS A 20 3.10 -3.61 3.73
N LYS A 21 2.45 -4.58 4.40
CA LYS A 21 2.81 -4.94 5.78
C LYS A 21 4.28 -5.33 5.90
N LEU A 22 4.75 -6.24 5.04
CA LEU A 22 6.14 -6.69 5.03
C LEU A 22 7.12 -5.54 4.75
N ILE A 23 6.75 -4.62 3.85
CA ILE A 23 7.54 -3.43 3.55
C ILE A 23 7.63 -2.49 4.76
N PHE A 24 6.52 -2.19 5.43
CA PHE A 24 6.52 -1.30 6.60
C PHE A 24 7.26 -1.92 7.79
N ASP A 25 7.13 -3.24 8.01
CA ASP A 25 7.91 -3.95 9.02
C ASP A 25 9.42 -3.84 8.74
N ARG A 26 9.81 -3.98 7.47
CA ARG A 26 11.19 -3.81 7.04
C ARG A 26 11.69 -2.39 7.28
N ILE A 27 10.95 -1.38 6.83
CA ILE A 27 11.29 0.04 7.00
C ILE A 27 11.55 0.35 8.47
N ARG A 28 10.69 -0.12 9.38
CA ARG A 28 10.88 0.06 10.84
C ARG A 28 12.11 -0.66 11.36
N ARG A 29 12.26 -1.94 11.00
CA ARG A 29 13.36 -2.78 11.49
C ARG A 29 14.73 -2.27 11.04
N GLU A 30 14.82 -1.77 9.82
CA GLU A 30 16.06 -1.27 9.21
C GLU A 30 16.29 0.23 9.45
N GLY A 31 15.33 0.92 10.08
CA GLY A 31 15.45 2.35 10.36
C GLY A 31 15.50 3.22 9.10
N ILE A 32 14.80 2.81 8.03
CA ILE A 32 14.79 3.54 6.76
C ILE A 32 13.98 4.83 6.93
N ASP A 33 14.64 5.98 6.79
CA ASP A 33 13.95 7.26 6.74
C ASP A 33 13.35 7.50 5.35
N ILE A 34 12.02 7.39 5.26
CA ILE A 34 11.29 7.61 4.01
C ILE A 34 11.16 9.09 3.64
N THR A 35 11.43 10.01 4.58
CA THR A 35 11.31 11.45 4.32
C THR A 35 12.47 11.97 3.48
N GLU A 36 13.62 11.27 3.51
CA GLU A 36 14.80 11.56 2.69
C GLU A 36 14.70 11.03 1.25
N ASP A 37 13.79 10.07 0.97
CA ASP A 37 13.57 9.58 -0.40
C ASP A 37 12.69 10.57 -1.19
N ALA A 38 13.32 11.61 -1.73
CA ALA A 38 12.69 12.61 -2.59
C ALA A 38 11.92 11.97 -3.77
N GLY A 39 12.35 10.79 -4.22
CA GLY A 39 11.73 10.07 -5.32
C GLY A 39 10.36 9.47 -4.98
N LEU A 40 9.98 9.35 -3.71
CA LEU A 40 8.65 8.84 -3.32
C LEU A 40 7.53 9.79 -3.74
N VAL A 41 7.66 11.06 -3.42
CA VAL A 41 6.65 12.08 -3.74
C VAL A 41 6.50 12.25 -5.25
N ASP A 42 7.62 12.24 -5.98
CA ASP A 42 7.62 12.32 -7.43
C ASP A 42 6.95 11.10 -8.08
N SER A 43 7.14 9.92 -7.50
CA SER A 43 6.49 8.69 -7.95
C SER A 43 4.98 8.76 -7.76
N VAL A 44 4.49 9.26 -6.61
CA VAL A 44 3.05 9.47 -6.37
C VAL A 44 2.47 10.48 -7.37
N CYS A 45 3.15 11.60 -7.58
CA CYS A 45 2.71 12.63 -8.53
C CYS A 45 2.66 12.10 -9.96
N SER A 46 3.66 11.31 -10.37
CA SER A 46 3.73 10.70 -11.70
C SER A 46 2.63 9.67 -11.90
N ALA A 47 2.38 8.81 -10.90
CA ALA A 47 1.27 7.86 -10.92
C ALA A 47 -0.08 8.60 -11.03
N ARG A 48 -0.26 9.69 -10.27
CA ARG A 48 -1.49 10.50 -10.32
C ARG A 48 -1.74 11.07 -11.72
N LYS A 49 -0.72 11.53 -12.45
CA LYS A 49 -0.87 12.06 -13.82
C LYS A 49 -1.44 11.04 -14.81
N GLN A 50 -1.30 9.75 -14.52
CA GLN A 50 -1.81 8.66 -15.36
C GLN A 50 -3.24 8.23 -14.98
N CYS A 51 -3.79 8.78 -13.90
CA CYS A 51 -5.12 8.43 -13.40
C CYS A 51 -6.12 9.56 -13.69
N ASN A 52 -7.29 9.19 -14.20
CA ASN A 52 -8.40 10.11 -14.45
C ASN A 52 -9.60 9.75 -13.55
N GLY A 53 -10.37 10.76 -13.15
CA GLY A 53 -11.59 10.60 -12.35
C GLY A 53 -11.50 11.15 -10.92
N ASN A 54 -12.59 11.01 -10.18
CA ASN A 54 -12.73 11.61 -8.85
C ASN A 54 -11.94 10.83 -7.79
N GLY A 55 -11.36 11.54 -6.82
CA GLY A 55 -10.67 10.97 -5.65
C GLY A 55 -9.19 10.63 -5.83
N TRP A 56 -8.65 10.64 -7.06
CA TRP A 56 -7.21 10.41 -7.29
C TRP A 56 -6.34 11.56 -6.77
N GLU A 57 -6.79 12.80 -6.94
CA GLU A 57 -6.04 13.96 -6.47
C GLU A 57 -5.97 14.01 -4.95
N ASP A 58 -7.09 13.77 -4.27
CA ASP A 58 -7.13 13.73 -2.80
C ASP A 58 -6.32 12.56 -2.24
N ALA A 59 -6.37 11.39 -2.88
CA ALA A 59 -5.55 10.24 -2.51
C ALA A 59 -4.04 10.54 -2.65
N ALA A 60 -3.64 11.16 -3.77
CA ALA A 60 -2.26 11.57 -4.00
C ALA A 60 -1.81 12.63 -2.98
N ARG A 61 -2.64 13.64 -2.73
CA ARG A 61 -2.36 14.70 -1.75
C ARG A 61 -2.17 14.13 -0.35
N LYS A 62 -3.07 13.23 0.08
CA LYS A 62 -2.98 12.55 1.37
C LYS A 62 -1.72 11.69 1.48
N LEU A 63 -1.39 10.91 0.45
CA LEU A 63 -0.15 10.13 0.41
C LEU A 63 1.09 11.01 0.54
N CYS A 64 1.20 12.07 -0.26
CA CYS A 64 2.33 12.99 -0.22
C CYS A 64 2.45 13.68 1.14
N GLN A 65 1.32 14.08 1.76
CA GLN A 65 1.32 14.68 3.09
C GLN A 65 1.89 13.70 4.14
N LEU A 66 1.44 12.45 4.14
CA LEU A 66 1.89 11.45 5.10
C LEU A 66 3.36 11.04 4.88
N ILE A 67 3.81 10.94 3.62
CA ILE A 67 5.22 10.69 3.27
C ILE A 67 6.10 11.82 3.80
N ARG A 68 5.73 13.08 3.54
CA ARG A 68 6.48 14.26 4.01
C ARG A 68 6.50 14.37 5.54
N ALA A 69 5.44 13.93 6.20
CA ALA A 69 5.36 13.91 7.66
C ALA A 69 6.14 12.75 8.30
N GLY A 70 6.61 11.77 7.51
CA GLY A 70 7.26 10.56 8.03
C GLY A 70 6.32 9.66 8.85
N ASP A 71 5.00 9.83 8.74
CA ASP A 71 4.03 9.10 9.55
C ASP A 71 3.81 7.69 9.00
N LEU A 72 4.75 6.79 9.33
CA LEU A 72 4.72 5.38 8.94
C LEU A 72 3.49 4.65 9.48
N GLY A 73 2.97 5.04 10.65
CA GLY A 73 1.78 4.40 11.24
C GLY A 73 0.52 4.72 10.44
N ALA A 74 0.32 5.99 10.09
CA ALA A 74 -0.79 6.41 9.25
C ALA A 74 -0.66 5.87 7.82
N LEU A 75 0.54 5.83 7.25
CA LEU A 75 0.79 5.24 5.93
C LEU A 75 0.46 3.75 5.90
N GLU A 76 0.92 2.98 6.89
CA GLU A 76 0.60 1.57 6.97
C GLU A 76 -0.91 1.37 7.11
N LYS A 77 -1.57 2.10 8.02
CA LYS A 77 -3.03 2.00 8.19
C LYS A 77 -3.79 2.31 6.90
N LEU A 78 -3.33 3.30 6.14
CA LEU A 78 -3.94 3.70 4.88
C LEU A 78 -3.72 2.64 3.78
N LEU A 79 -2.52 2.08 3.69
CA LEU A 79 -2.12 1.11 2.66
C LEU A 79 -2.46 -0.34 2.99
N THR A 80 -2.89 -0.62 4.21
CA THR A 80 -3.35 -1.96 4.62
C THR A 80 -4.87 -2.03 4.81
N SER A 81 -5.56 -0.90 4.61
CA SER A 81 -7.02 -0.84 4.59
C SER A 81 -7.59 -1.60 3.38
N THR A 82 -8.58 -2.45 3.63
CA THR A 82 -9.29 -3.22 2.60
C THR A 82 -10.58 -2.56 2.14
N ASP A 83 -10.85 -1.32 2.57
CA ASP A 83 -12.05 -0.60 2.14
C ASP A 83 -11.94 -0.15 0.67
N GLN A 84 -13.06 -0.11 -0.05
CA GLN A 84 -13.08 0.29 -1.48
C GLN A 84 -12.55 1.71 -1.70
N SER A 85 -12.70 2.59 -0.70
CA SER A 85 -12.13 3.93 -0.67
C SER A 85 -10.60 3.97 -0.70
N SER A 86 -9.94 2.84 -0.43
CA SER A 86 -8.48 2.72 -0.35
C SER A 86 -7.84 2.29 -1.68
N HIS A 87 -8.65 1.99 -2.71
CA HIS A 87 -8.13 1.53 -4.01
C HIS A 87 -7.21 2.55 -4.69
N GLN A 88 -7.58 3.83 -4.65
CA GLN A 88 -6.77 4.90 -5.24
C GLN A 88 -5.40 5.00 -4.54
N VAL A 89 -5.38 4.93 -3.21
CA VAL A 89 -4.15 4.99 -2.42
C VAL A 89 -3.25 3.79 -2.73
N LEU A 90 -3.81 2.58 -2.73
CA LEU A 90 -3.08 1.35 -3.07
C LEU A 90 -2.46 1.38 -4.47
N THR A 91 -3.16 2.01 -5.41
CA THR A 91 -2.70 2.13 -6.81
C THR A 91 -1.60 3.17 -6.95
N LEU A 92 -1.73 4.32 -6.27
CA LEU A 92 -0.73 5.40 -6.31
C LEU A 92 0.52 5.11 -5.48
N SER A 93 0.46 4.13 -4.57
CA SER A 93 1.55 3.83 -3.66
C SER A 93 2.84 3.40 -4.37
N PRO A 94 3.96 4.13 -4.16
CA PRO A 94 5.27 3.75 -4.69
C PRO A 94 6.02 2.72 -3.83
N PHE A 95 5.50 2.35 -2.65
CA PHE A 95 6.25 1.54 -1.69
C PHE A 95 6.62 0.14 -2.22
N MET A 96 5.73 -0.50 -2.97
CA MET A 96 6.01 -1.80 -3.57
C MET A 96 7.10 -1.74 -4.65
N THR A 97 7.19 -0.66 -5.42
CA THR A 97 8.25 -0.53 -6.43
C THR A 97 9.57 -0.09 -5.84
N ARG A 98 9.55 0.71 -4.77
CA ARG A 98 10.73 1.29 -4.12
C ARG A 98 11.39 0.40 -3.07
N TYR A 99 10.59 -0.26 -2.23
CA TYR A 99 11.10 -0.94 -1.03
C TYR A 99 10.84 -2.44 -1.01
N SER A 100 10.11 -2.99 -1.99
CA SER A 100 9.96 -4.44 -2.11
C SER A 100 11.30 -5.07 -2.48
N THR A 101 11.60 -6.19 -1.83
CA THR A 101 12.80 -6.99 -2.10
C THR A 101 12.42 -8.34 -2.72
N PRO A 102 13.37 -9.11 -3.26
CA PRO A 102 13.12 -10.48 -3.70
C PRO A 102 12.50 -11.36 -2.60
N GLU A 103 12.93 -11.18 -1.34
CA GLU A 103 12.42 -11.91 -0.18
C GLU A 103 10.95 -11.56 0.09
N ILE A 104 10.61 -10.26 0.13
CA ILE A 104 9.23 -9.79 0.30
C ILE A 104 8.34 -10.33 -0.84
N THR A 105 8.86 -10.33 -2.06
CA THR A 105 8.13 -10.83 -3.23
C THR A 105 7.89 -12.35 -3.14
N ALA A 106 8.90 -13.11 -2.73
CA ALA A 106 8.80 -14.55 -2.55
C ALA A 106 7.80 -14.90 -1.44
N GLU A 107 7.89 -14.21 -0.29
CA GLU A 107 6.98 -14.41 0.84
C GLU A 107 5.54 -14.04 0.47
N THR A 108 5.33 -12.90 -0.20
CA THR A 108 4.02 -12.50 -0.69
C THR A 108 3.44 -13.54 -1.65
N ARG A 109 4.24 -14.07 -2.58
CA ARG A 109 3.80 -15.15 -3.49
C ARG A 109 3.44 -16.40 -2.72
N ARG A 110 4.24 -16.80 -1.73
CA ARG A 110 3.99 -17.98 -0.89
C ARG A 110 2.69 -17.83 -0.10
N ALA A 111 2.51 -16.70 0.58
CA ALA A 111 1.35 -16.40 1.42
C ALA A 111 0.04 -16.30 0.64
N THR A 112 0.12 -16.05 -0.67
CA THR A 112 -1.04 -15.83 -1.55
C THR A 112 -1.26 -16.96 -2.57
N ARG A 113 -0.33 -17.92 -2.68
CA ARG A 113 -0.48 -19.12 -3.51
C ARG A 113 -1.66 -19.95 -3.00
N GLY A 114 -2.64 -20.20 -3.87
CA GLY A 114 -3.83 -21.01 -3.55
C GLY A 114 -4.91 -20.31 -2.72
N LYS A 115 -4.72 -19.05 -2.32
CA LYS A 115 -5.75 -18.26 -1.63
C LYS A 115 -6.62 -17.51 -2.63
N THR A 116 -7.56 -18.21 -3.24
CA THR A 116 -8.78 -17.59 -3.79
C THR A 116 -9.74 -17.44 -2.61
N LEU A 117 -9.65 -16.33 -1.88
CA LEU A 117 -10.59 -16.05 -0.80
C LEU A 117 -11.89 -15.54 -1.42
N TYR A 118 -12.80 -16.48 -1.73
CA TYR A 118 -14.22 -16.22 -1.53
C TYR A 118 -14.41 -16.03 -0.02
N GLY A 119 -14.94 -14.88 0.36
CA GLY A 119 -15.35 -14.63 1.75
C GLY A 119 -16.51 -15.52 2.15
#